data_AF-A0A089HSD8-F1
#
_entry.id   AF-A0A089HSD8-F1
#
_cell.length_a   1.000
_cell.length_b   1.000
_cell.length_c   1.000
_cell.angle_alpha   90.00
_cell.angle_beta   90.00
_cell.angle_gamma   90.00
#
_symmetry.space_group_name_H-M   'P 1'
#
loop_
_entity.id
_entity.type
_entity.pdbx_description
1 polymer ?
#
loop_
_entity_poly.entity_id
_entity_poly.type
_entity_poly.pdbx_seq_one_letter_code
_entity_poly.pdbx_strand_id
1 'polypeptide(L)'
;MNTYYSRLGRLLEEKTPIYQSGYYVLCEGDKIRFSLESPRNTEVIDAGKFIDTLVNGSKEVIHTFANSADNQEVYAFSLYTSEHKEVLVYINTLPAYEQVLQNYRSKYPDIKDDSSLKYSLGDYKFDFWTDHMGRYGEVLANFRMLSDSPSFMTEDVPLDADDHPLIAFEAGIIDAGYNLLFLKAMQRLTAEGAFAALNRTDNFIAFASIGDDSLDYSLVMRKTIEPNLFYKLFPDIREKDQLFAEEINKNNSLTASQYLDYWLDAVHDSYSSVFPFTLGRSQYDIFLQMEPLGSALAEESLHRLKQLVALNEWTSKEYNLVNYYVEALYFSGSLTPEYKEACSQLAFRLMEKHESPMEDNLKELAEELNNFCHQ
;
A
#
# COMPACT_ATOMS: atom_id res chain seq x y z
N MET A 1 5.84 -5.02 -15.96
CA MET A 1 4.81 -5.59 -15.09
C MET A 1 5.12 -5.11 -13.70
N ASN A 2 4.19 -4.37 -13.09
CA ASN A 2 4.41 -3.80 -11.76
C ASN A 2 3.76 -4.71 -10.70
N THR A 3 4.55 -5.44 -9.92
CA THR A 3 4.09 -6.25 -8.78
C THR A 3 3.90 -5.43 -7.50
N TYR A 4 4.20 -4.12 -7.54
CA TYR A 4 4.13 -3.22 -6.41
C TYR A 4 2.84 -3.35 -5.59
N TYR A 5 1.67 -3.32 -6.22
CA TYR A 5 0.39 -3.43 -5.50
C TYR A 5 0.15 -4.82 -4.88
N SER A 6 0.78 -5.88 -5.40
CA SER A 6 0.78 -7.18 -4.72
C SER A 6 1.66 -7.15 -3.47
N ARG A 7 2.88 -6.59 -3.58
CA ARG A 7 3.78 -6.40 -2.43
C ARG A 7 3.15 -5.54 -1.35
N LEU A 8 2.47 -4.45 -1.74
CA LEU A 8 1.75 -3.57 -0.85
C LEU A 8 0.56 -4.28 -0.20
N GLY A 9 -0.21 -5.07 -0.95
CA GLY A 9 -1.28 -5.90 -0.39
C GLY A 9 -0.77 -6.90 0.66
N ARG A 10 0.37 -7.57 0.41
CA ARG A 10 1.02 -8.45 1.39
C ARG A 10 1.43 -7.71 2.66
N LEU A 11 1.99 -6.50 2.52
CA LEU A 11 2.35 -5.65 3.65
C LEU A 11 1.11 -5.24 4.46
N LEU A 12 0.03 -4.83 3.79
CA LEU A 12 -1.24 -4.44 4.42
C LEU A 12 -1.95 -5.60 5.14
N GLU A 13 -1.74 -6.83 4.67
CA GLU A 13 -2.19 -8.07 5.32
C GLU A 13 -1.17 -8.61 6.33
N GLU A 14 -0.08 -7.88 6.58
CA GLU A 14 1.01 -8.25 7.49
C GLU A 14 1.66 -9.61 7.16
N LYS A 15 1.48 -10.09 5.92
CA LYS A 15 2.19 -11.27 5.38
C LYS A 15 3.65 -10.97 5.09
N THR A 16 4.02 -9.70 5.05
CA THR A 16 5.39 -9.24 4.94
C THR A 16 5.63 -8.17 5.99
N PRO A 17 6.65 -8.33 6.86
CA PRO A 17 6.91 -7.34 7.89
C PRO A 17 7.40 -6.04 7.27
N ILE A 18 7.22 -4.93 7.99
CA ILE A 18 7.93 -3.69 7.69
C ILE A 18 9.43 -3.98 7.84
N TYR A 19 10.21 -3.65 6.83
CA TYR A 19 11.66 -3.85 6.87
C TYR A 19 12.30 -2.96 7.95
N GLN A 20 13.16 -3.53 8.80
CA GLN A 20 13.73 -2.82 9.97
C GLN A 20 15.26 -2.70 9.87
N SER A 21 15.79 -2.08 8.82
CA SER A 21 17.22 -1.78 8.77
C SER A 21 17.49 -0.30 8.51
N GLY A 22 18.19 0.33 9.45
CA GLY A 22 18.67 1.70 9.32
C GLY A 22 17.60 2.76 9.50
N TYR A 23 18.04 4.00 9.29
CA TYR A 23 17.29 5.21 9.57
C TYR A 23 17.58 6.26 8.50
N TYR A 24 16.52 6.89 8.00
CA TYR A 24 16.67 8.16 7.27
C TYR A 24 16.70 9.29 8.28
N VAL A 25 17.73 10.12 8.21
CA VAL A 25 18.00 11.20 9.16
C VAL A 25 17.91 12.54 8.45
N LEU A 26 17.00 13.38 8.91
CA LEU A 26 16.89 14.77 8.49
C LEU A 26 17.83 15.61 9.36
N CYS A 27 18.70 16.38 8.73
CA CYS A 27 19.65 17.29 9.38
C CYS A 27 19.34 18.76 9.04
N GLU A 28 19.96 19.69 9.77
CA GLU A 28 19.86 21.12 9.47
C GLU A 28 20.20 21.45 8.00
N GLY A 29 19.45 22.41 7.44
CA GLY A 29 19.57 22.80 6.03
C GLY A 29 18.99 21.77 5.05
N ASP A 30 17.97 21.03 5.50
CA ASP A 30 17.21 20.04 4.73
C ASP A 30 18.08 18.93 4.10
N LYS A 31 19.20 18.63 4.76
CA LYS A 31 20.10 17.54 4.36
C LYS A 31 19.56 16.21 4.84
N ILE A 32 19.58 15.22 3.96
CA ILE A 32 19.11 13.86 4.26
C ILE A 32 20.32 12.92 4.26
N ARG A 33 20.35 12.03 5.24
CA ARG A 33 21.41 11.04 5.47
C ARG A 33 20.80 9.68 5.76
N PHE A 34 21.59 8.64 5.54
CA PHE A 34 21.25 7.28 5.94
C PHE A 34 22.19 6.80 7.05
N SER A 35 21.65 6.11 8.05
CA SER A 35 22.43 5.52 9.13
C SER A 35 21.94 4.11 9.42
N LEU A 36 22.83 3.14 9.40
CA LEU A 36 22.52 1.77 9.82
C LEU A 36 22.28 1.66 11.33
N GLU A 37 22.89 2.56 12.11
CA GLU A 37 22.71 2.63 13.56
C GLU A 37 21.76 3.77 13.94
N SER A 38 21.09 3.61 15.08
CA SER A 38 20.23 4.65 15.62
C SER A 38 21.07 5.90 15.96
N PRO A 39 20.74 7.08 15.40
CA PRO A 39 21.51 8.30 15.64
C PRO A 39 21.43 8.73 17.10
N ARG A 40 22.57 9.08 17.70
CA ARG A 40 22.65 9.48 19.11
C ARG A 40 22.15 10.90 19.29
N ASN A 41 21.42 11.15 20.38
CA ASN A 41 20.87 12.46 20.75
C ASN A 41 19.90 13.06 19.70
N THR A 42 19.31 12.21 18.85
CA THR A 42 18.32 12.60 17.84
C THR A 42 16.99 11.96 18.20
N GLU A 43 15.88 12.66 17.95
CA GLU A 43 14.56 12.03 18.07
C GLU A 43 14.40 10.97 16.98
N VAL A 44 14.12 9.73 17.39
CA VAL A 44 13.89 8.60 16.48
C VAL A 44 12.41 8.27 16.49
N ILE A 45 11.81 8.27 15.30
CA ILE A 45 10.43 7.88 15.02
C ILE A 45 10.44 6.43 14.52
N ASP A 46 10.05 5.52 15.41
CA ASP A 46 9.74 4.14 15.09
C ASP A 46 8.28 3.98 14.65
N ALA A 47 7.92 2.77 14.19
CA ALA A 47 6.56 2.47 13.73
C ALA A 47 5.47 2.80 14.77
N GLY A 48 5.74 2.57 16.06
CA GLY A 48 4.79 2.85 17.14
C GLY A 48 4.57 4.35 17.34
N LYS A 49 5.67 5.12 17.40
CA LYS A 49 5.63 6.59 17.49
C LYS A 49 4.99 7.22 16.25
N PHE A 50 5.19 6.65 15.07
CA PHE A 50 4.53 7.11 13.86
C PHE A 50 3.01 6.92 13.95
N ILE A 51 2.54 5.75 14.42
CA ILE A 51 1.11 5.52 14.69
C ILE A 51 0.59 6.52 15.73
N ASP A 52 1.30 6.72 16.85
CA ASP A 52 0.91 7.71 17.87
C ASP A 52 0.80 9.12 17.28
N THR A 53 1.72 9.48 16.38
CA THR A 53 1.73 10.78 15.69
C THR A 53 0.48 10.94 14.82
N LEU A 54 0.17 9.95 13.98
CA LEU A 54 -1.03 9.95 13.13
C LEU A 54 -2.33 9.99 13.95
N VAL A 55 -2.42 9.17 15.00
CA VAL A 55 -3.60 9.10 15.88
C VAL A 55 -3.83 10.42 16.59
N ASN A 56 -2.80 10.98 17.21
CA ASN A 56 -2.95 12.22 17.97
C ASN A 56 -3.15 13.43 17.05
N GLY A 57 -2.45 13.50 15.92
CA GLY A 57 -2.68 14.53 14.90
C GLY A 57 -4.12 14.50 14.36
N SER A 58 -4.63 13.30 14.09
CA SER A 58 -6.02 13.10 13.66
C SER A 58 -7.03 13.51 14.74
N LYS A 59 -6.74 13.26 16.03
CA LYS A 59 -7.59 13.72 17.15
C LYS A 59 -7.66 15.24 17.25
N GLU A 60 -6.58 15.97 16.95
CA GLU A 60 -6.59 17.43 16.90
C GLU A 60 -7.54 17.92 15.79
N VAL A 61 -7.48 17.32 14.61
CA VAL A 61 -8.39 17.62 13.49
C VAL A 61 -9.85 17.31 13.87
N ILE A 62 -10.09 16.11 14.42
CA ILE A 62 -11.42 15.68 14.88
C ILE A 62 -11.98 16.67 15.91
N HIS A 63 -11.20 17.03 16.93
CA HIS A 63 -11.63 17.94 17.98
C HIS A 63 -11.95 19.33 17.43
N THR A 64 -11.06 19.86 16.59
CA THR A 64 -11.22 21.18 15.98
C THR A 64 -12.46 21.23 15.09
N PHE A 65 -12.61 20.25 14.19
CA PHE A 65 -13.78 20.18 13.32
C PHE A 65 -15.07 19.99 14.10
N ALA A 66 -15.07 19.11 15.12
CA ALA A 66 -16.25 18.80 15.91
C ALA A 66 -16.83 20.02 16.66
N ASN A 67 -15.99 20.99 17.01
CA ASN A 67 -16.36 22.23 17.68
C ASN A 67 -16.71 23.37 16.70
N SER A 68 -16.59 23.14 15.39
CA SER A 68 -16.94 24.12 14.37
C SER A 68 -18.44 24.11 14.06
N ALA A 69 -18.93 25.17 13.41
CA ALA A 69 -20.30 25.21 12.89
C ALA A 69 -20.53 24.20 11.74
N ASP A 70 -19.45 23.75 11.09
CA ASP A 70 -19.49 22.83 9.95
C ASP A 70 -19.69 21.35 10.37
N ASN A 71 -19.68 21.01 11.66
CA ASN A 71 -19.97 19.65 12.17
C ASN A 71 -21.47 19.30 12.08
N GLN A 72 -22.01 19.29 10.86
CA GLN A 72 -23.39 18.97 10.53
C GLN A 72 -23.42 17.77 9.59
N GLU A 73 -24.22 16.76 9.93
CA GLU A 73 -24.48 15.62 9.04
C GLU A 73 -23.22 15.00 8.42
N VAL A 74 -22.15 14.89 9.22
CA VAL A 74 -20.92 14.21 8.83
C VAL A 74 -21.22 12.73 8.58
N TYR A 75 -20.78 12.23 7.43
CA TYR A 75 -20.99 10.84 7.04
C TYR A 75 -19.71 10.09 6.69
N ALA A 76 -18.58 10.79 6.54
CA ALA A 76 -17.29 10.13 6.32
C ALA A 76 -16.14 10.90 6.98
N PHE A 77 -15.21 10.14 7.55
CA PHE A 77 -13.87 10.57 7.91
C PHE A 77 -12.87 9.64 7.19
N SER A 78 -11.88 10.21 6.51
CA SER A 78 -10.80 9.45 5.89
C SER A 78 -9.44 9.92 6.39
N LEU A 79 -8.57 8.98 6.77
CA LEU A 79 -7.15 9.24 6.93
C LEU A 79 -6.45 8.71 5.68
N TYR A 80 -5.91 9.63 4.89
CA TYR A 80 -5.43 9.38 3.55
C TYR A 80 -3.92 9.52 3.46
N THR A 81 -3.31 8.60 2.72
CA THR A 81 -1.97 8.75 2.16
C THR A 81 -1.97 8.36 0.68
N SER A 82 -0.88 8.67 0.00
CA SER A 82 -0.69 8.38 -1.43
C SER A 82 0.70 7.78 -1.67
N GLU A 83 1.00 7.40 -2.90
CA GLU A 83 2.36 7.04 -3.32
C GLU A 83 3.36 8.20 -3.13
N HIS A 84 2.85 9.43 -3.06
CA HIS A 84 3.62 10.63 -2.73
C HIS A 84 3.69 10.91 -1.22
N LYS A 85 3.26 9.96 -0.38
CA LYS A 85 3.39 9.98 1.08
C LYS A 85 2.78 11.23 1.73
N GLU A 86 1.73 11.75 1.09
CA GLU A 86 0.94 12.83 1.66
C GLU A 86 0.21 12.34 2.91
N VAL A 87 -0.04 13.25 3.85
CA VAL A 87 -0.83 12.95 5.04
C VAL A 87 -2.00 13.92 5.09
N LEU A 88 -3.18 13.40 4.75
CA LEU A 88 -4.40 14.20 4.64
C LEU A 88 -5.50 13.57 5.48
N VAL A 89 -6.35 14.42 6.05
CA VAL A 89 -7.63 14.00 6.63
C VAL A 89 -8.75 14.64 5.82
N TYR A 90 -9.69 13.82 5.37
CA TYR A 90 -10.90 14.29 4.71
C TYR A 90 -12.11 14.09 5.62
N ILE A 91 -12.99 15.08 5.67
CA ILE A 91 -14.27 14.99 6.39
C ILE A 91 -15.40 15.37 5.45
N ASN A 92 -16.29 14.43 5.15
CA ASN A 92 -17.41 14.69 4.25
C ASN A 92 -18.71 14.89 5.04
N THR A 93 -19.47 15.92 4.63
CA THR A 93 -20.78 16.29 5.19
C THR A 93 -21.83 16.27 4.09
N LEU A 94 -23.08 15.95 4.42
CA LEU A 94 -24.15 15.94 3.42
C LEU A 94 -24.31 17.28 2.68
N PRO A 95 -24.24 18.46 3.36
CA PRO A 95 -24.29 19.75 2.66
C PRO A 95 -23.15 19.95 1.65
N ALA A 96 -21.92 19.54 1.98
CA ALA A 96 -20.80 19.62 1.04
C ALA A 96 -21.01 18.68 -0.16
N TYR A 97 -21.57 17.49 0.08
CA TYR A 97 -21.93 16.56 -0.99
C TYR A 97 -22.96 17.12 -1.95
N GLU A 98 -24.05 17.68 -1.44
CA GLU A 98 -25.10 18.26 -2.28
C GLU A 98 -24.56 19.39 -3.15
N GLN A 99 -23.65 20.22 -2.61
CA GLN A 99 -22.99 21.28 -3.37
C GLN A 99 -22.11 20.74 -4.50
N VAL A 100 -21.27 19.72 -4.21
CA VAL A 100 -20.43 19.08 -5.23
C VAL A 100 -21.29 18.41 -6.30
N LEU A 101 -22.30 17.65 -5.91
CA LEU A 101 -23.22 16.98 -6.83
C LEU A 101 -23.95 17.98 -7.74
N GLN A 102 -24.38 19.13 -7.21
CA GLN A 102 -24.99 20.19 -8.01
C GLN A 102 -24.00 20.76 -9.05
N ASN A 103 -22.75 20.98 -8.66
CA ASN A 103 -21.71 21.44 -9.58
C ASN A 103 -21.44 20.41 -10.68
N TYR A 104 -21.38 19.12 -10.35
CA TYR A 104 -21.21 18.05 -11.32
C TYR A 104 -22.39 17.94 -12.27
N ARG A 105 -23.64 17.96 -11.76
CA ARG A 105 -24.85 17.94 -12.60
C ARG A 105 -24.98 19.12 -13.54
N SER A 106 -24.43 20.28 -13.16
CA SER A 106 -24.40 21.45 -14.05
C SER A 106 -23.50 21.26 -15.27
N LYS A 107 -22.46 20.40 -15.16
CA LYS A 107 -21.53 20.06 -16.23
C LYS A 107 -21.91 18.77 -16.96
N TYR A 108 -22.48 17.82 -16.24
CA TYR A 108 -22.83 16.48 -16.70
C TYR A 108 -24.25 16.12 -16.23
N PRO A 109 -25.28 16.48 -17.00
CA PRO A 109 -26.69 16.33 -16.59
C PRO A 109 -27.10 14.89 -16.27
N ASP A 110 -26.40 13.90 -16.82
CA ASP A 110 -26.68 12.47 -16.65
C ASP A 110 -26.05 11.87 -15.38
N ILE A 111 -25.28 12.64 -14.62
CA ILE A 111 -24.70 12.17 -13.34
C ILE A 111 -25.82 11.89 -12.33
N LYS A 112 -25.92 10.61 -11.96
CA LYS A 112 -26.80 10.12 -10.90
C LYS A 112 -26.10 10.28 -9.54
N ASP A 113 -26.89 10.12 -8.48
CA ASP A 113 -26.33 9.94 -7.13
C ASP A 113 -25.43 8.69 -7.17
N ASP A 114 -24.12 8.92 -7.09
CA ASP A 114 -23.10 7.90 -7.24
C ASP A 114 -22.31 7.81 -5.94
N SER A 115 -22.19 6.58 -5.44
CA SER A 115 -21.44 6.31 -4.20
C SER A 115 -19.95 6.61 -4.39
N SER A 116 -19.43 6.47 -5.62
CA SER A 116 -18.05 6.84 -5.95
C SER A 116 -17.80 8.33 -5.72
N LEU A 117 -18.71 9.20 -6.18
CA LEU A 117 -18.64 10.63 -5.94
C LEU A 117 -18.81 10.90 -4.44
N LYS A 118 -19.85 10.35 -3.81
CA LYS A 118 -20.16 10.63 -2.39
C LYS A 118 -18.99 10.36 -1.44
N TYR A 119 -18.21 9.31 -1.70
CA TYR A 119 -17.06 8.95 -0.87
C TYR A 119 -15.71 9.33 -1.49
N SER A 120 -15.70 10.16 -2.54
CA SER A 120 -14.46 10.63 -3.15
C SER A 120 -13.64 11.46 -2.16
N LEU A 121 -12.32 11.44 -2.36
CA LEU A 121 -11.35 12.20 -1.59
C LEU A 121 -10.88 13.38 -2.43
N GLY A 122 -10.75 14.56 -1.82
CA GLY A 122 -10.27 15.78 -2.51
C GLY A 122 -11.30 16.62 -3.26
N ASP A 123 -12.52 16.13 -3.51
CA ASP A 123 -13.58 16.92 -4.17
C ASP A 123 -14.34 17.86 -3.22
N TYR A 124 -14.13 17.70 -1.91
CA TYR A 124 -14.91 18.34 -0.86
C TYR A 124 -14.18 19.51 -0.18
N LYS A 125 -14.97 20.36 0.49
CA LYS A 125 -14.50 21.57 1.18
C LYS A 125 -13.48 21.30 2.30
N PHE A 126 -13.52 20.13 2.93
CA PHE A 126 -12.81 19.89 4.19
C PHE A 126 -11.67 18.88 3.98
N ASP A 127 -10.53 19.42 3.59
CA ASP A 127 -9.24 18.74 3.46
C ASP A 127 -8.24 19.31 4.50
N PHE A 128 -7.80 18.47 5.42
CA PHE A 128 -6.91 18.85 6.51
C PHE A 128 -5.51 18.28 6.29
N TRP A 129 -4.59 19.19 6.00
CA TRP A 129 -3.16 18.94 5.85
C TRP A 129 -2.44 18.83 7.21
N THR A 130 -1.15 18.52 7.18
CA THR A 130 -0.28 18.38 8.37
C THR A 130 -0.37 19.59 9.31
N ASP A 131 -0.49 20.81 8.79
CA ASP A 131 -0.57 22.04 9.61
C ASP A 131 -1.82 22.08 10.53
N HIS A 132 -2.85 21.29 10.22
CA HIS A 132 -4.06 21.16 11.03
C HIS A 132 -3.93 20.12 12.16
N MET A 133 -2.82 19.36 12.18
CA MET A 133 -2.57 18.30 13.16
C MET A 133 -1.76 18.78 14.38
N GLY A 134 -1.65 20.10 14.56
CA GLY A 134 -0.91 20.72 15.66
C GLY A 134 0.57 20.32 15.66
N ARG A 135 1.15 20.10 16.83
CA ARG A 135 2.57 19.69 16.97
C ARG A 135 2.91 18.36 16.26
N TYR A 136 1.93 17.47 16.07
CA TYR A 136 2.14 16.21 15.36
C TYR A 136 2.29 16.45 13.85
N GLY A 137 1.71 17.54 13.35
CA GLY A 137 1.89 18.02 12.00
C GLY A 137 3.35 18.29 11.63
N GLU A 138 4.15 18.82 12.57
CA GLU A 138 5.58 19.09 12.36
C GLU A 138 6.37 17.79 12.10
N VAL A 139 6.08 16.73 12.85
CA VAL A 139 6.70 15.41 12.66
C VAL A 139 6.30 14.84 11.29
N LEU A 140 5.03 14.97 10.89
CA LEU A 140 4.54 14.49 9.60
C LEU A 140 5.07 15.31 8.41
N ALA A 141 5.31 16.60 8.60
CA ALA A 141 5.97 17.44 7.60
C ALA A 141 7.44 16.99 7.40
N ASN A 142 8.15 16.65 8.48
CA ASN A 142 9.50 16.07 8.38
C ASN A 142 9.50 14.71 7.68
N PHE A 143 8.51 13.85 7.97
CA PHE A 143 8.32 12.58 7.24
C PHE A 143 8.17 12.81 5.73
N ARG A 144 7.31 13.76 5.33
CA ARG A 144 7.12 14.10 3.92
C ARG A 144 8.39 14.64 3.27
N MET A 145 9.12 15.51 3.97
CA MET A 145 10.37 16.05 3.43
C MET A 145 11.43 14.97 3.22
N LEU A 146 11.53 14.01 4.13
CA LEU A 146 12.38 12.83 3.96
C LEU A 146 11.99 12.01 2.74
N SER A 147 10.69 11.94 2.43
CA SER A 147 10.20 11.16 1.31
C SER A 147 10.23 11.85 -0.05
N ASP A 148 10.19 13.18 -0.08
CA ASP A 148 10.27 13.99 -1.31
C ASP A 148 11.71 14.08 -1.85
N SER A 149 12.69 13.63 -1.06
CA SER A 149 14.04 13.40 -1.56
C SER A 149 14.01 12.38 -2.69
N PRO A 150 14.67 12.62 -3.84
CA PRO A 150 14.71 11.65 -4.92
C PRO A 150 15.26 10.32 -4.37
N SER A 151 14.35 9.37 -4.18
CA SER A 151 14.56 8.01 -3.67
C SER A 151 15.61 7.21 -4.46
N PHE A 152 15.99 7.72 -5.63
CA PHE A 152 17.02 7.17 -6.52
C PHE A 152 18.43 7.73 -6.29
N MET A 153 18.63 8.68 -5.36
CA MET A 153 19.92 9.37 -5.16
C MET A 153 20.49 9.25 -3.74
N THR A 154 19.78 8.62 -2.80
CA THR A 154 20.36 8.20 -1.53
C THR A 154 21.14 6.91 -1.74
N GLU A 155 22.28 7.02 -2.45
CA GLU A 155 23.45 6.23 -2.04
C GLU A 155 23.58 6.40 -0.52
N ASP A 156 23.97 5.35 0.22
CA ASP A 156 24.09 5.33 1.68
C ASP A 156 25.04 6.43 2.21
N VAL A 157 24.66 7.72 2.12
CA VAL A 157 25.48 8.85 2.51
C VAL A 157 25.44 8.87 4.03
N PRO A 158 26.53 8.45 4.68
CA PRO A 158 26.57 8.36 6.12
C PRO A 158 26.53 9.77 6.71
N LEU A 159 26.17 9.85 7.99
CA LEU A 159 26.28 11.09 8.75
C LEU A 159 27.74 11.57 8.79
N ASP A 160 27.95 12.84 8.44
CA ASP A 160 29.24 13.52 8.60
C ASP A 160 29.39 14.09 10.02
N ALA A 161 30.63 14.37 10.44
CA ALA A 161 30.89 14.95 11.77
C ALA A 161 30.28 16.36 11.96
N ASP A 162 30.07 17.09 10.86
CA ASP A 162 29.49 18.44 10.85
C ASP A 162 27.97 18.43 10.63
N ASP A 163 27.35 17.27 10.45
CA ASP A 163 25.89 17.18 10.35
C ASP A 163 25.24 17.41 11.72
N HIS A 164 24.10 18.09 11.70
CA HIS A 164 23.29 18.36 12.89
C HIS A 164 21.91 17.69 12.71
N PRO A 165 21.75 16.43 13.16
CA PRO A 165 20.50 15.69 13.04
C PRO A 165 19.36 16.36 13.80
N LEU A 166 18.22 16.54 13.12
CA LEU A 166 16.98 17.06 13.68
C LEU A 166 16.05 15.92 14.13
N ILE A 167 15.81 14.97 13.23
CA ILE A 167 14.90 13.84 13.46
C ILE A 167 15.29 12.67 12.56
N ALA A 168 15.01 11.45 13.00
CA ALA A 168 15.26 10.24 12.25
C ALA A 168 14.02 9.36 12.20
N PHE A 169 13.79 8.69 11.08
CA PHE A 169 12.71 7.72 10.89
C PHE A 169 13.32 6.36 10.56
N GLU A 170 12.76 5.29 11.13
CA GLU A 170 13.10 3.93 10.69
C GLU A 170 12.89 3.81 9.17
N ALA A 171 13.88 3.28 8.45
CA ALA A 171 13.87 3.29 6.99
C ALA A 171 12.63 2.63 6.39
N GLY A 172 12.21 1.49 6.94
CA GLY A 172 11.02 0.79 6.45
C GLY A 172 9.72 1.56 6.60
N ILE A 173 9.63 2.58 7.46
CA ILE A 173 8.47 3.49 7.49
C ILE A 173 8.43 4.30 6.19
N ILE A 174 9.57 4.88 5.81
CA ILE A 174 9.72 5.71 4.62
C ILE A 174 9.55 4.86 3.36
N ASP A 175 10.16 3.67 3.30
CA ASP A 175 10.22 2.89 2.06
C ASP A 175 8.85 2.37 1.62
N ALA A 176 8.07 1.79 2.54
CA ALA A 176 6.73 1.26 2.23
C ALA A 176 5.78 1.16 3.43
N GLY A 177 6.32 1.09 4.65
CA GLY A 177 5.61 0.77 5.87
C GLY A 177 4.52 1.76 6.25
N TYR A 178 4.64 3.03 5.84
CA TYR A 178 3.64 4.06 6.15
C TYR A 178 2.22 3.65 5.77
N ASN A 179 1.99 2.98 4.64
CA ASN A 179 0.66 2.51 4.23
C ASN A 179 -0.02 1.61 5.29
N LEU A 180 0.73 0.63 5.83
CA LEU A 180 0.25 -0.22 6.91
C LEU A 180 0.04 0.56 8.21
N LEU A 181 0.91 1.52 8.51
CA LEU A 181 0.81 2.33 9.73
C LEU A 181 -0.40 3.27 9.70
N PHE A 182 -0.80 3.78 8.53
CA PHE A 182 -2.04 4.53 8.33
C PHE A 182 -3.28 3.68 8.62
N LEU A 183 -3.32 2.45 8.09
CA LEU A 183 -4.37 1.50 8.40
C LEU A 183 -4.44 1.20 9.90
N LYS A 184 -3.30 0.94 10.55
CA LYS A 184 -3.23 0.70 12.01
C LYS A 184 -3.65 1.92 12.83
N ALA A 185 -3.29 3.12 12.41
CA ALA A 185 -3.71 4.36 13.06
C ALA A 185 -5.23 4.53 12.99
N MET A 186 -5.85 4.28 11.82
CA MET A 186 -7.30 4.32 11.67
C MET A 186 -8.01 3.27 12.55
N GLN A 187 -7.52 2.03 12.55
CA GLN A 187 -8.06 0.97 13.41
C GLN A 187 -8.01 1.35 14.89
N ARG A 188 -6.92 1.99 15.34
CA ARG A 188 -6.78 2.48 16.70
C ARG A 188 -7.74 3.64 17.00
N LEU A 189 -7.88 4.61 16.11
CA LEU A 189 -8.85 5.70 16.27
C LEU A 189 -10.28 5.15 16.44
N THR A 190 -10.65 4.15 15.63
CA THR A 190 -11.95 3.45 15.74
C THR A 190 -12.10 2.73 17.07
N ALA A 191 -11.09 1.95 17.48
CA ALA A 191 -11.11 1.20 18.73
C ALA A 191 -11.21 2.11 19.97
N GLU A 192 -10.60 3.29 19.92
CA GLU A 192 -10.66 4.30 20.99
C GLU A 192 -11.95 5.13 20.98
N GLY A 193 -12.85 4.92 20.00
CA GLY A 193 -14.10 5.68 19.88
C GLY A 193 -13.88 7.16 19.55
N ALA A 194 -12.75 7.51 18.90
CA ALA A 194 -12.35 8.89 18.64
C ALA A 194 -13.40 9.67 17.81
N PHE A 195 -14.18 8.98 16.98
CA PHE A 195 -15.14 9.58 16.07
C PHE A 195 -16.50 9.89 16.68
N ALA A 196 -16.72 9.65 17.97
CA ALA A 196 -18.03 9.87 18.62
C ALA A 196 -18.59 11.30 18.43
N ALA A 197 -17.71 12.30 18.37
CA ALA A 197 -18.11 13.69 18.16
C ALA A 197 -18.46 14.05 16.70
N LEU A 198 -18.04 13.20 15.75
CA LEU A 198 -18.29 13.35 14.31
C LEU A 198 -19.43 12.44 13.82
N ASN A 199 -19.77 11.38 14.53
CA ASN A 199 -20.83 10.47 14.11
C ASN A 199 -22.21 11.16 14.21
N ARG A 200 -22.64 11.81 13.12
CA ARG A 200 -23.88 12.60 13.02
C ARG A 200 -24.91 12.00 12.07
N THR A 201 -24.63 10.83 11.48
CA THR A 201 -25.51 10.18 10.50
C THR A 201 -25.53 8.67 10.71
N ASP A 202 -26.64 8.02 10.34
CA ASP A 202 -26.83 6.56 10.50
C ASP A 202 -25.82 5.70 9.70
N ASN A 203 -25.16 6.31 8.72
CA ASN A 203 -24.20 5.63 7.85
C ASN A 203 -22.80 6.26 7.94
N PHE A 204 -22.47 6.89 9.06
CA PHE A 204 -21.13 7.41 9.29
C PHE A 204 -20.08 6.28 9.15
N ILE A 205 -19.03 6.54 8.38
CA ILE A 205 -17.87 5.66 8.27
C ILE A 205 -16.58 6.42 8.59
N ALA A 206 -15.61 5.69 9.14
CA ALA A 206 -14.23 6.12 9.24
C ALA A 206 -13.36 5.08 8.54
N PHE A 207 -12.48 5.51 7.65
CA PHE A 207 -11.65 4.59 6.87
C PHE A 207 -10.27 5.14 6.56
N ALA A 208 -9.34 4.23 6.30
CA ALA A 208 -8.04 4.58 5.74
C ALA A 208 -8.09 4.46 4.21
N SER A 209 -7.28 5.26 3.53
CA SER A 209 -7.07 5.17 2.08
C SER A 209 -5.59 5.41 1.76
N ILE A 210 -5.07 4.67 0.79
CA ILE A 210 -3.67 4.70 0.36
C ILE A 210 -3.49 5.23 -1.06
N GLY A 211 -4.58 5.71 -1.69
CA GLY A 211 -4.55 6.36 -2.99
C GLY A 211 -4.55 5.42 -4.20
N ASP A 212 -4.71 4.10 -3.99
CA ASP A 212 -5.02 3.14 -5.04
C ASP A 212 -6.44 2.59 -4.84
N ASP A 213 -7.36 2.96 -5.72
CA ASP A 213 -8.78 2.56 -5.62
C ASP A 213 -8.94 1.04 -5.53
N SER A 214 -8.13 0.28 -6.28
CA SER A 214 -8.25 -1.19 -6.30
C SER A 214 -7.94 -1.77 -4.93
N LEU A 215 -6.81 -1.40 -4.30
CA LEU A 215 -6.47 -1.81 -2.94
C LEU A 215 -7.38 -1.19 -1.87
N ASP A 216 -7.81 0.06 -2.04
CA ASP A 216 -8.67 0.72 -1.07
C ASP A 216 -10.00 -0.01 -0.94
N TYR A 217 -10.67 -0.30 -2.05
CA TYR A 217 -11.95 -1.01 -2.06
C TYR A 217 -11.84 -2.51 -1.84
N SER A 218 -10.76 -3.17 -2.31
CA SER A 218 -10.57 -4.61 -2.12
C SER A 218 -10.06 -4.96 -0.72
N LEU A 219 -9.35 -4.05 -0.05
CA LEU A 219 -8.57 -4.36 1.15
C LEU A 219 -8.71 -3.32 2.26
N VAL A 220 -8.22 -2.09 2.04
CA VAL A 220 -7.98 -1.12 3.14
C VAL A 220 -9.28 -0.69 3.80
N MET A 221 -10.27 -0.24 3.01
CA MET A 221 -11.55 0.20 3.53
C MET A 221 -12.30 -0.93 4.26
N ARG A 222 -12.18 -2.18 3.77
CA ARG A 222 -12.81 -3.35 4.40
C ARG A 222 -12.23 -3.70 5.76
N LYS A 223 -10.97 -3.33 6.01
CA LYS A 223 -10.32 -3.50 7.32
C LYS A 223 -10.68 -2.39 8.32
N THR A 224 -11.35 -1.34 7.88
CA THR A 224 -11.73 -0.19 8.74
C THR A 224 -13.24 0.04 8.85
N ILE A 225 -14.03 -0.45 7.88
CA ILE A 225 -15.49 -0.31 7.83
C ILE A 225 -16.13 -1.66 8.16
N GLU A 226 -17.22 -1.63 8.95
CA GLU A 226 -17.99 -2.84 9.23
C GLU A 226 -18.53 -3.47 7.92
N PRO A 227 -18.40 -4.79 7.70
CA PRO A 227 -18.69 -5.41 6.41
C PRO A 227 -20.10 -5.20 5.86
N ASN A 228 -21.14 -5.25 6.71
CA ASN A 228 -22.52 -5.04 6.25
C ASN A 228 -22.75 -3.59 5.84
N LEU A 229 -22.21 -2.63 6.60
CA LEU A 229 -22.22 -1.21 6.27
C LEU A 229 -21.45 -0.93 4.98
N PHE A 230 -20.27 -1.54 4.80
CA PHE A 230 -19.48 -1.40 3.56
C PHE A 230 -20.32 -1.76 2.33
N TYR A 231 -20.94 -2.94 2.30
CA TYR A 231 -21.79 -3.31 1.15
C TYR A 231 -23.11 -2.57 1.06
N LYS A 232 -23.62 -2.00 2.16
CA LYS A 232 -24.77 -1.10 2.12
C LYS A 232 -24.43 0.20 1.39
N LEU A 233 -23.19 0.69 1.60
CA LEU A 233 -22.69 1.91 1.00
C LEU A 233 -22.16 1.72 -0.42
N PHE A 234 -21.62 0.54 -0.72
CA PHE A 234 -21.05 0.19 -2.02
C PHE A 234 -21.70 -1.11 -2.57
N PRO A 235 -22.98 -1.05 -2.98
CA PRO A 235 -23.72 -2.22 -3.40
C PRO A 235 -23.19 -2.86 -4.69
N ASP A 236 -22.60 -2.06 -5.59
CA ASP A 236 -21.97 -2.55 -6.83
C ASP A 236 -20.73 -3.40 -6.53
N ILE A 237 -20.00 -3.09 -5.47
CA ILE A 237 -18.85 -3.90 -5.02
C ILE A 237 -19.30 -5.30 -4.60
N ARG A 238 -20.50 -5.45 -4.02
CA ARG A 238 -21.05 -6.78 -3.70
C ARG A 238 -21.26 -7.62 -4.95
N GLU A 239 -21.77 -7.02 -6.02
CA GLU A 239 -21.97 -7.72 -7.30
C GLU A 239 -20.63 -8.09 -7.93
N LYS A 240 -19.67 -7.16 -7.96
CA LYS A 240 -18.29 -7.41 -8.42
C LYS A 240 -17.62 -8.53 -7.63
N ASP A 241 -17.85 -8.60 -6.32
CA ASP A 241 -17.36 -9.67 -5.46
C ASP A 241 -17.92 -11.04 -5.84
N GLN A 242 -19.21 -11.09 -6.12
CA GLN A 242 -19.87 -12.32 -6.57
C GLN A 242 -19.33 -12.79 -7.92
N LEU A 243 -19.22 -11.89 -8.90
CA LEU A 243 -18.66 -12.20 -10.22
C LEU A 243 -17.21 -12.69 -10.14
N PHE A 244 -16.40 -12.06 -9.29
CA PHE A 244 -15.03 -12.49 -9.06
C PHE A 244 -15.01 -13.91 -8.46
N ALA A 245 -15.80 -14.15 -7.40
CA ALA A 245 -15.88 -15.47 -6.77
C ALA A 245 -16.36 -16.57 -7.73
N GLU A 246 -17.31 -16.27 -8.62
CA GLU A 246 -17.75 -17.19 -9.67
C GLU A 246 -16.62 -17.55 -10.63
N GLU A 247 -15.80 -16.59 -11.03
CA GLU A 247 -14.64 -16.86 -11.89
C GLU A 247 -13.60 -17.71 -11.17
N ILE A 248 -13.28 -17.39 -9.91
CA ILE A 248 -12.34 -18.20 -9.11
C ILE A 248 -12.83 -19.64 -9.00
N ASN A 249 -14.13 -19.84 -8.80
CA ASN A 249 -14.71 -21.17 -8.72
C ASN A 249 -14.55 -22.00 -10.01
N LYS A 250 -14.57 -21.36 -11.19
CA LYS A 250 -14.29 -22.06 -12.47
C LYS A 250 -12.83 -22.50 -12.54
N ASN A 251 -11.93 -21.73 -11.94
CA ASN A 251 -10.50 -21.96 -11.96
C ASN A 251 -10.01 -22.97 -10.90
N ASN A 252 -10.87 -23.41 -9.98
CA ASN A 252 -10.52 -24.39 -8.93
C ASN A 252 -10.01 -25.75 -9.44
N SER A 253 -10.26 -26.07 -10.72
CA SER A 253 -9.79 -27.31 -11.36
C SER A 253 -8.45 -27.18 -12.08
N LEU A 254 -7.90 -25.97 -12.16
CA LEU A 254 -6.63 -25.71 -12.85
C LEU A 254 -5.45 -26.20 -12.02
N THR A 255 -4.45 -26.76 -12.71
CA THR A 255 -3.12 -27.02 -12.14
C THR A 255 -2.36 -25.71 -11.91
N ALA A 256 -1.30 -25.74 -11.10
CA ALA A 256 -0.48 -24.55 -10.85
C ALA A 256 0.07 -23.91 -12.14
N SER A 257 0.51 -24.74 -13.10
CA SER A 257 0.97 -24.28 -14.42
C SER A 257 -0.13 -23.55 -15.18
N GLN A 258 -1.35 -24.12 -15.24
CA GLN A 258 -2.50 -23.49 -15.88
C GLN A 258 -2.95 -22.21 -15.17
N TYR A 259 -2.86 -22.17 -13.83
CA TYR A 259 -3.21 -21.00 -13.03
C TYR A 259 -2.25 -19.84 -13.30
N LEU A 260 -0.95 -20.13 -13.33
CA LEU A 260 0.09 -19.16 -13.66
C LEU A 260 -0.08 -18.62 -15.08
N ASP A 261 -0.39 -19.47 -16.06
CA ASP A 261 -0.64 -19.04 -17.44
C ASP A 261 -1.91 -18.21 -17.57
N TYR A 262 -3.00 -18.60 -16.91
CA TYR A 262 -4.28 -17.89 -16.96
C TYR A 262 -4.16 -16.44 -16.47
N TRP A 263 -3.45 -16.21 -15.37
CA TRP A 263 -3.29 -14.86 -14.82
C TRP A 263 -2.14 -14.07 -15.41
N LEU A 264 -1.20 -14.71 -16.10
CA LEU A 264 -0.05 -14.03 -16.66
C LEU A 264 -0.47 -12.92 -17.62
N ASP A 265 -1.44 -13.20 -18.50
CA ASP A 265 -1.95 -12.21 -19.46
C ASP A 265 -2.62 -11.03 -18.74
N ALA A 266 -3.44 -11.31 -17.72
CA ALA A 266 -4.10 -10.27 -16.93
C ALA A 266 -3.08 -9.35 -16.25
N VAL A 267 -2.11 -9.91 -15.51
CA VAL A 267 -1.12 -9.13 -14.77
C VAL A 267 -0.17 -8.39 -15.72
N HIS A 268 0.13 -8.96 -16.90
CA HIS A 268 0.99 -8.30 -17.87
C HIS A 268 0.29 -7.11 -18.55
N ASP A 269 -1.00 -7.22 -18.84
CA ASP A 269 -1.73 -6.14 -19.51
C ASP A 269 -1.91 -4.93 -18.61
N SER A 270 -1.98 -5.06 -17.27
CA SER A 270 -2.00 -3.96 -16.26
C SER A 270 -2.98 -2.79 -16.49
N TYR A 271 -3.77 -2.82 -17.56
CA TYR A 271 -4.77 -1.82 -17.90
C TYR A 271 -6.08 -2.17 -17.21
N SER A 272 -6.75 -1.14 -16.69
CA SER A 272 -8.07 -1.23 -16.03
C SER A 272 -9.18 -1.84 -16.88
N SER A 273 -8.94 -2.07 -18.18
CA SER A 273 -9.89 -2.64 -19.13
C SER A 273 -9.93 -4.17 -19.18
N VAL A 274 -9.02 -4.86 -18.50
CA VAL A 274 -8.95 -6.34 -18.52
C VAL A 274 -9.45 -6.92 -17.20
N PHE A 275 -10.10 -8.09 -17.27
CA PHE A 275 -10.45 -8.85 -16.07
C PHE A 275 -9.17 -9.29 -15.32
N PRO A 276 -9.09 -9.18 -13.98
CA PRO A 276 -10.16 -8.85 -13.04
C PRO A 276 -10.17 -7.36 -12.64
N PHE A 277 -9.30 -6.52 -13.20
CA PHE A 277 -9.19 -5.09 -12.87
C PHE A 277 -10.49 -4.32 -13.17
N THR A 278 -11.26 -4.75 -14.16
CA THR A 278 -12.62 -4.22 -14.44
C THR A 278 -13.60 -4.41 -13.28
N LEU A 279 -13.32 -5.34 -12.36
CA LEU A 279 -14.08 -5.56 -11.14
C LEU A 279 -13.50 -4.82 -9.93
N GLY A 280 -12.49 -3.96 -10.11
CA GLY A 280 -11.80 -3.26 -9.02
C GLY A 280 -10.91 -4.17 -8.19
N ARG A 281 -10.34 -5.22 -8.81
CA ARG A 281 -9.37 -6.12 -8.16
C ARG A 281 -7.95 -5.64 -8.36
N SER A 282 -7.15 -5.79 -7.31
CA SER A 282 -5.72 -5.51 -7.31
C SER A 282 -4.91 -6.71 -7.81
N GLN A 283 -3.62 -6.51 -8.12
CA GLN A 283 -2.69 -7.63 -8.34
C GLN A 283 -2.62 -8.55 -7.12
N TYR A 284 -2.73 -8.00 -5.91
CA TYR A 284 -2.76 -8.79 -4.68
C TYR A 284 -3.90 -9.81 -4.69
N ASP A 285 -5.11 -9.40 -5.08
CA ASP A 285 -6.28 -10.29 -5.17
C ASP A 285 -6.04 -11.47 -6.11
N ILE A 286 -5.30 -11.26 -7.20
CA ILE A 286 -4.96 -12.30 -8.20
C ILE A 286 -4.03 -13.33 -7.57
N PHE A 287 -2.92 -12.89 -7.00
CA PHE A 287 -1.96 -13.81 -6.39
C PHE A 287 -2.54 -14.51 -5.16
N LEU A 288 -3.43 -13.86 -4.42
CA LEU A 288 -4.14 -14.47 -3.29
C LEU A 288 -4.91 -15.72 -3.70
N GLN A 289 -5.44 -15.79 -4.93
CA GLN A 289 -6.14 -16.99 -5.42
C GLN A 289 -5.21 -18.17 -5.68
N MET A 290 -3.90 -17.94 -5.74
CA MET A 290 -2.91 -18.99 -5.94
C MET A 290 -2.54 -19.68 -4.62
N GLU A 291 -2.89 -19.11 -3.45
CA GLU A 291 -2.53 -19.69 -2.14
C GLU A 291 -2.95 -21.16 -1.95
N PRO A 292 -4.15 -21.59 -2.37
CA PRO A 292 -4.57 -22.98 -2.22
C PRO A 292 -3.68 -23.99 -2.97
N LEU A 293 -2.89 -23.55 -3.96
CA LEU A 293 -1.99 -24.42 -4.72
C LEU A 293 -0.74 -24.83 -3.92
N GLY A 294 -0.37 -24.06 -2.88
CA GLY A 294 0.71 -24.38 -1.95
C GLY A 294 2.02 -24.79 -2.63
N SER A 295 2.56 -25.95 -2.25
CA SER A 295 3.84 -26.45 -2.78
C SER A 295 3.86 -26.66 -4.30
N ALA A 296 2.71 -26.95 -4.92
CA ALA A 296 2.64 -27.10 -6.38
C ALA A 296 2.89 -25.77 -7.10
N LEU A 297 2.49 -24.64 -6.50
CA LEU A 297 2.83 -23.31 -6.99
C LEU A 297 4.34 -23.05 -6.86
N ALA A 298 4.93 -23.40 -5.71
CA ALA A 298 6.37 -23.23 -5.51
C ALA A 298 7.19 -24.02 -6.53
N GLU A 299 6.85 -25.29 -6.74
CA GLU A 299 7.53 -26.16 -7.70
C GLU A 299 7.50 -25.58 -9.12
N GLU A 300 6.32 -25.19 -9.59
CA GLU A 300 6.13 -24.66 -10.93
C GLU A 300 6.81 -23.29 -11.11
N SER A 301 6.66 -22.38 -10.14
CA SER A 301 7.34 -21.07 -10.17
C SER A 301 8.86 -21.22 -10.21
N LEU A 302 9.43 -22.08 -9.37
CA LEU A 302 10.88 -22.36 -9.37
C LEU A 302 11.33 -23.03 -10.67
N HIS A 303 10.52 -23.91 -11.25
CA HIS A 303 10.81 -24.53 -12.54
C HIS A 303 10.93 -23.46 -13.64
N ARG A 304 9.95 -22.55 -13.75
CA ARG A 304 9.93 -21.48 -14.74
C ARG A 304 11.04 -20.45 -14.51
N LEU A 305 11.32 -20.10 -13.25
CA LEU A 305 12.45 -19.24 -12.89
C LEU A 305 13.79 -19.84 -13.34
N LYS A 306 14.03 -21.14 -13.12
CA LYS A 306 15.25 -21.82 -13.58
C LYS A 306 15.44 -21.73 -15.09
N GLN A 307 14.35 -21.82 -15.87
CA GLN A 307 14.40 -21.67 -17.32
C GLN A 307 14.76 -20.24 -17.73
N LEU A 308 14.15 -19.22 -17.10
CA LEU A 308 14.40 -17.81 -17.40
C LEU A 308 15.82 -17.37 -17.04
N VAL A 309 16.33 -17.80 -15.89
CA VAL A 309 17.69 -17.47 -15.43
C VAL A 309 18.77 -18.10 -16.32
N ALA A 310 18.46 -19.21 -17.00
CA ALA A 310 19.37 -19.84 -17.96
C ALA A 310 19.46 -19.11 -19.31
N LEU A 311 18.61 -18.12 -19.57
CA LEU A 311 18.67 -17.31 -20.79
C LEU A 311 19.90 -16.39 -20.75
N ASN A 312 20.61 -16.26 -21.88
CA ASN A 312 21.79 -15.40 -21.98
C ASN A 312 21.42 -13.90 -21.97
N GLU A 313 20.33 -13.55 -22.65
CA GLU A 313 19.84 -12.18 -22.79
C GLU A 313 18.44 -12.05 -22.21
N TRP A 314 18.18 -10.94 -21.54
CA TRP A 314 16.91 -10.63 -20.93
C TRP A 314 16.35 -9.35 -21.55
N THR A 315 15.10 -9.41 -21.99
CA THR A 315 14.34 -8.20 -22.31
C THR A 315 13.49 -7.79 -21.11
N SER A 316 12.79 -6.66 -21.21
CA SER A 316 11.79 -6.27 -20.21
C SER A 316 10.73 -7.36 -20.00
N LYS A 317 10.44 -8.19 -21.01
CA LYS A 317 9.47 -9.28 -20.88
C LYS A 317 9.97 -10.37 -19.93
N GLU A 318 11.20 -10.86 -20.11
CA GLU A 318 11.77 -11.87 -19.21
C GLU A 318 11.90 -11.34 -17.78
N TYR A 319 12.31 -10.08 -17.62
CA TYR A 319 12.35 -9.43 -16.31
C TYR A 319 10.97 -9.40 -15.63
N ASN A 320 9.92 -9.06 -16.37
CA ASN A 320 8.55 -9.09 -15.88
C ASN A 320 8.10 -10.49 -15.47
N LEU A 321 8.46 -11.52 -16.25
CA LEU A 321 8.14 -12.90 -15.92
C LEU A 321 8.85 -13.36 -14.64
N VAL A 322 10.10 -12.96 -14.44
CA VAL A 322 10.82 -13.27 -13.19
C VAL A 322 10.15 -12.60 -12.00
N ASN A 323 9.80 -11.31 -12.09
CA ASN A 323 9.02 -10.63 -11.05
C ASN A 323 7.70 -11.35 -10.75
N TYR A 324 6.99 -11.80 -11.78
CA TYR A 324 5.73 -12.52 -11.63
C TYR A 324 5.91 -13.82 -10.84
N TYR A 325 6.89 -14.65 -11.21
CA TYR A 325 7.11 -15.93 -10.55
C TYR A 325 7.72 -15.78 -9.16
N VAL A 326 8.56 -14.76 -8.93
CA VAL A 326 9.04 -14.43 -7.57
C VAL A 326 7.88 -13.99 -6.68
N GLU A 327 6.99 -13.12 -7.19
CA GLU A 327 5.82 -12.69 -6.43
C GLU A 327 4.89 -13.87 -6.12
N ALA A 328 4.66 -14.78 -7.08
CA ALA A 328 3.87 -16.00 -6.85
C ALA A 328 4.45 -16.90 -5.74
N LEU A 329 5.77 -16.92 -5.53
CA LEU A 329 6.38 -17.71 -4.45
C LEU A 329 5.93 -17.24 -3.06
N TYR A 330 5.68 -15.95 -2.86
CA TYR A 330 5.15 -15.43 -1.58
C TYR A 330 3.77 -15.98 -1.22
N PHE A 331 3.02 -16.49 -2.21
CA PHE A 331 1.69 -17.07 -2.02
C PHE A 331 1.73 -18.60 -2.00
N SER A 332 2.90 -19.23 -2.13
CA SER A 332 3.02 -20.70 -2.09
C SER A 332 3.04 -21.31 -0.68
N GLY A 333 2.98 -20.47 0.36
CA GLY A 333 3.11 -20.87 1.76
C GLY A 333 4.57 -21.13 2.17
N SER A 334 4.77 -21.94 3.21
CA SER A 334 6.12 -22.26 3.69
C SER A 334 6.87 -23.14 2.70
N LEU A 335 8.05 -22.68 2.28
CA LEU A 335 8.92 -23.43 1.38
C LEU A 335 9.63 -24.58 2.10
N THR A 336 9.78 -25.71 1.42
CA THR A 336 10.63 -26.82 1.89
C THR A 336 12.10 -26.41 1.85
N PRO A 337 13.00 -27.10 2.60
CA PRO A 337 14.43 -26.85 2.50
C PRO A 337 14.97 -26.95 1.07
N GLU A 338 14.46 -27.87 0.24
CA GLU A 338 14.88 -27.98 -1.16
C GLU A 338 14.49 -26.75 -1.98
N TYR A 339 13.31 -26.18 -1.73
CA TYR A 339 12.84 -24.98 -2.42
C TYR A 339 13.60 -23.73 -1.97
N LYS A 340 13.92 -23.61 -0.68
CA LYS A 340 14.77 -22.51 -0.16
C LYS A 340 16.17 -22.54 -0.77
N GLU A 341 16.77 -23.72 -0.86
CA GLU A 341 18.06 -23.90 -1.54
C GLU A 341 17.97 -23.54 -3.03
N ALA A 342 16.87 -23.91 -3.71
CA ALA A 342 16.65 -23.50 -5.09
C ALA A 342 16.52 -21.97 -5.24
N CYS A 343 15.85 -21.28 -4.31
CA CYS A 343 15.80 -19.81 -4.27
C CYS A 343 17.20 -19.21 -4.10
N SER A 344 18.00 -19.70 -3.16
CA SER A 344 19.40 -19.26 -2.96
C SER A 344 20.24 -19.42 -4.23
N GLN A 345 20.14 -20.57 -4.90
CA GLN A 345 20.88 -20.82 -6.14
C GLN A 345 20.44 -19.91 -7.29
N LEU A 346 19.14 -19.62 -7.38
CA LEU A 346 18.61 -18.68 -8.35
C LEU A 346 19.08 -17.25 -8.06
N ALA A 347 19.03 -16.81 -6.80
CA ALA A 347 19.52 -15.51 -6.38
C ALA A 347 21.00 -15.31 -6.75
N PHE A 348 21.84 -16.31 -6.45
CA PHE A 348 23.26 -16.28 -6.82
C PHE A 348 23.47 -16.09 -8.33
N ARG A 349 22.72 -16.83 -9.17
CA ARG A 349 22.80 -16.71 -10.63
C ARG A 349 22.28 -15.37 -11.17
N LEU A 350 21.29 -14.77 -10.51
CA LEU A 350 20.82 -13.43 -10.86
C LEU A 350 21.92 -12.40 -10.60
N MET A 351 22.61 -12.52 -9.46
CA MET A 351 23.73 -11.65 -9.12
C MET A 351 24.86 -11.77 -10.14
N GLU A 352 25.23 -12.98 -10.59
CA GLU A 352 26.32 -13.17 -11.58
C GLU A 352 26.10 -12.42 -12.92
N LYS A 353 24.89 -11.96 -13.23
CA LYS A 353 24.55 -11.23 -14.48
C LYS A 353 24.90 -9.73 -14.45
N HIS A 354 25.96 -9.35 -13.74
CA HIS A 354 26.42 -7.98 -13.45
C HIS A 354 26.59 -7.02 -14.64
N GLU A 355 26.58 -7.48 -15.90
CA GLU A 355 26.76 -6.60 -17.07
C GLU A 355 25.44 -6.17 -17.73
N SER A 356 24.30 -6.40 -17.07
CA SER A 356 22.98 -6.04 -17.59
C SER A 356 22.66 -4.55 -17.33
N PRO A 357 22.02 -3.83 -18.28
CA PRO A 357 21.45 -2.50 -18.01
C PRO A 357 20.32 -2.52 -16.96
N MET A 358 19.97 -3.69 -16.42
CA MET A 358 19.00 -3.90 -15.34
C MET A 358 19.66 -4.36 -14.03
N GLU A 359 20.95 -4.10 -13.80
CA GLU A 359 21.69 -4.62 -12.65
C GLU A 359 20.99 -4.39 -11.30
N ASP A 360 20.55 -3.16 -11.00
CA ASP A 360 19.87 -2.83 -9.74
C ASP A 360 18.58 -3.64 -9.53
N ASN A 361 17.80 -3.77 -10.59
CA ASN A 361 16.57 -4.55 -10.60
C ASN A 361 16.82 -6.06 -10.39
N LEU A 362 17.92 -6.59 -10.92
CA LEU A 362 18.30 -7.99 -10.71
C LEU A 362 18.79 -8.23 -9.28
N LYS A 363 19.48 -7.25 -8.70
CA LYS A 363 19.92 -7.28 -7.31
C LYS A 363 18.72 -7.31 -6.36
N GLU A 364 17.72 -6.46 -6.58
CA GLU A 364 16.47 -6.46 -5.80
C GLU A 364 15.79 -7.84 -5.86
N LEU A 365 15.64 -8.42 -7.05
CA LEU A 365 15.06 -9.77 -7.21
C LEU A 365 15.88 -10.86 -6.52
N ALA A 366 17.21 -10.76 -6.54
CA ALA A 366 18.08 -11.70 -5.84
C ALA A 366 17.92 -11.58 -4.32
N GLU A 367 17.79 -10.37 -3.79
CA GLU A 367 17.50 -10.10 -2.38
C GLU A 367 16.14 -10.67 -1.99
N GLU A 368 15.10 -10.48 -2.82
CA GLU A 368 13.79 -11.10 -2.60
C GLU A 368 13.85 -12.63 -2.56
N LEU A 369 14.60 -13.25 -3.48
CA LEU A 369 14.79 -14.70 -3.48
C LEU A 369 15.53 -15.19 -2.23
N ASN A 370 16.53 -14.43 -1.76
CA ASN A 370 17.24 -14.76 -0.53
C ASN A 370 16.36 -14.61 0.72
N ASN A 371 15.39 -13.69 0.74
CA ASN A 371 14.47 -13.53 1.86
C ASN A 371 13.66 -14.80 2.16
N PHE A 372 13.34 -15.61 1.15
CA PHE A 372 12.68 -16.91 1.34
C PHE A 372 13.53 -17.92 2.12
N CYS A 373 14.84 -17.71 2.24
CA CYS A 373 15.72 -18.59 3.01
C CYS A 373 15.61 -18.34 4.52
N HIS A 374 15.12 -17.16 4.90
CA HIS A 374 14.99 -16.70 6.29
C HIS A 374 13.57 -16.82 6.86
N GLN A 375 12.55 -16.87 5.99
CA GLN A 375 11.17 -17.22 6.34
C GLN A 375 11.05 -18.71 6.59
#